data_AF-A0A539DPB3-F1
#
_entry.id   AF-A0A539DPB3-F1
#
_cell.length_a   1.000
_cell.length_b   1.000
_cell.length_c   1.000
_cell.angle_alpha   90.00
_cell.angle_beta   90.00
_cell.angle_gamma   90.00
#
_symmetry.space_group_name_H-M   'P 1'
#
loop_
_entity.id
_entity.type
_entity.pdbx_description
1 polymer ?
#
loop_
_entity_poly.entity_id
_entity_poly.type
_entity_poly.pdbx_seq_one_letter_code
_entity_poly.pdbx_strand_id
1 'polypeptide(L)'
;MSPRAAPFPGLFLLVLSACSLSSSAPTTSATGQGPAPPVEPSATAALITIRVDAPNSTPAGDVVHIAGDFQGWNPASPAHALVHQPDGLWTIDLNLTAGQPIQFKFTHGSWTRVEKDAAGLEIPNRTLTPVAGQTYDFTVATWADLGTLTGDVETFSHAPFRGGRTVRVYLPPGYRTSTDRYPVLYLHDGQNLFDVRTSFAGEWRVDETCDL
;
A
#
# COMPACT_ATOMS: atom_id res chain seq x y z
N MET A 1 3.52 9.27 70.16
CA MET A 1 4.34 8.05 70.17
C MET A 1 4.55 7.60 68.72
N SER A 2 5.76 7.84 68.18
CA SER A 2 6.33 7.10 67.03
C SER A 2 6.48 5.61 67.38
N PRO A 3 6.55 4.66 66.42
CA PRO A 3 7.66 4.44 65.47
C PRO A 3 7.16 4.00 64.06
N ARG A 4 7.92 3.74 62.99
CA ARG A 4 9.32 3.92 62.52
C ARG A 4 9.34 3.35 61.09
N ALA A 5 10.17 3.93 60.23
CA ALA A 5 10.19 3.73 58.78
C ALA A 5 11.18 2.63 58.28
N ALA A 6 11.00 2.30 56.98
CA ALA A 6 11.96 1.85 55.95
C ALA A 6 12.30 0.34 55.86
N PRO A 7 12.83 -0.19 54.72
CA PRO A 7 13.20 0.49 53.46
C PRO A 7 12.73 -0.17 52.12
N PHE A 8 12.73 0.64 51.06
CA PHE A 8 12.77 0.25 49.64
C PHE A 8 14.24 0.01 49.19
N PRO A 9 14.52 -0.93 48.27
CA PRO A 9 15.67 -0.85 47.36
C PRO A 9 15.20 -0.37 45.98
N GLY A 10 15.79 0.68 45.42
CA GLY A 10 16.87 0.56 44.43
C GLY A 10 16.25 0.64 43.02
N LEU A 11 16.63 1.53 42.10
CA LEU A 11 17.98 1.84 41.68
C LEU A 11 17.94 3.14 40.86
N PHE A 12 18.83 4.07 41.19
CA PHE A 12 19.18 5.26 40.40
C PHE A 12 20.16 4.85 39.28
N LEU A 13 19.98 5.37 38.07
CA LEU A 13 21.11 5.77 37.25
C LEU A 13 20.73 6.93 36.33
N LEU A 14 21.34 8.08 36.59
CA LEU A 14 21.34 9.27 35.76
C LEU A 14 22.80 9.51 35.31
N VAL A 15 22.94 10.17 34.15
CA VAL A 15 24.03 11.07 33.72
C VAL A 15 24.95 10.57 32.59
N LEU A 16 24.64 11.11 31.40
CA LEU A 16 25.48 11.82 30.41
C LEU A 16 26.93 11.39 30.14
N SER A 17 27.22 11.18 28.85
CA SER A 17 28.54 11.37 28.21
C SER A 17 28.34 11.48 26.70
N ALA A 18 29.12 12.18 25.89
CA ALA A 18 29.94 13.39 25.97
C ALA A 18 30.30 13.69 24.50
N CYS A 19 30.44 14.97 24.14
CA CYS A 19 30.91 15.38 22.81
C CYS A 19 32.35 14.93 22.53
N SER A 20 32.58 14.58 21.26
CA SER A 20 33.80 14.68 20.44
C SER A 20 35.17 14.86 21.12
N LEU A 21 36.12 13.99 20.78
CA LEU A 21 37.49 14.39 20.42
C LEU A 21 38.17 13.34 19.54
N SER A 22 38.75 13.87 18.46
CA SER A 22 39.64 13.22 17.51
C SER A 22 40.86 12.59 18.21
N SER A 23 41.27 11.41 17.75
CA SER A 23 42.64 10.94 17.96
C SER A 23 43.11 10.20 16.71
N SER A 24 44.04 10.84 16.01
CA SER A 24 44.85 10.25 14.94
C SER A 24 46.01 9.47 15.57
N ALA A 25 46.21 8.23 15.15
CA ALA A 25 47.50 7.56 15.25
C ALA A 25 47.81 6.82 13.94
N PRO A 26 49.06 6.88 13.47
CA PRO A 26 49.44 6.44 12.12
C PRO A 26 49.55 4.93 12.07
N THR A 27 48.98 4.29 11.05
CA THR A 27 49.31 2.91 10.72
C THR A 27 50.20 2.92 9.48
N THR A 28 51.48 2.73 9.78
CA THR A 28 52.54 2.10 8.99
C THR A 28 52.13 1.63 7.59
N SER A 29 52.72 2.26 6.57
CA SER A 29 52.76 1.78 5.21
C SER A 29 53.44 0.41 5.15
N ALA A 30 52.68 -0.63 4.88
CA ALA A 30 53.19 -1.90 4.36
C ALA A 30 52.81 -1.98 2.88
N THR A 31 53.80 -1.83 2.00
CA THR A 31 53.70 -2.11 0.57
C THR A 31 53.55 -3.62 0.37
N GLY A 32 52.34 -4.11 0.57
CA GLY A 32 51.88 -5.42 0.14
C GLY A 32 50.64 -5.21 -0.71
N GLN A 33 50.73 -5.51 -2.00
CA GLN A 33 49.58 -5.54 -2.89
C GLN A 33 48.73 -6.72 -2.43
N GLY A 34 47.78 -6.46 -1.53
CA GLY A 34 46.81 -7.44 -1.08
C GLY A 34 46.05 -8.02 -2.28
N PRO A 35 45.47 -9.23 -2.17
CA PRO A 35 44.60 -9.75 -3.22
C PRO A 35 43.59 -8.66 -3.57
N ALA A 36 43.43 -8.39 -4.88
CA ALA A 36 42.42 -7.46 -5.34
C ALA A 36 41.10 -7.77 -4.61
N PRO A 37 40.37 -6.75 -4.11
CA PRO A 37 39.05 -7.01 -3.54
C PRO A 37 38.25 -7.87 -4.52
N PRO A 38 37.40 -8.80 -4.03
CA PRO A 38 36.54 -9.59 -4.90
C PRO A 38 35.90 -8.64 -5.91
N VAL A 39 36.11 -8.90 -7.20
CA VAL A 39 35.47 -8.12 -8.25
C VAL A 39 33.98 -8.37 -8.05
N GLU A 40 33.29 -7.42 -7.41
CA GLU A 40 31.84 -7.52 -7.31
C GLU A 40 31.31 -7.63 -8.74
N PRO A 41 30.45 -8.63 -9.02
CA PRO A 41 29.96 -8.85 -10.37
C PRO A 41 29.36 -7.52 -10.86
N SER A 42 29.88 -7.01 -11.98
CA SER A 42 29.42 -5.75 -12.56
C SER A 42 27.91 -5.85 -12.77
N ALA A 43 27.20 -5.06 -11.96
CA ALA A 43 25.76 -5.03 -11.93
C ALA A 43 25.28 -4.54 -13.30
N THR A 44 24.78 -5.48 -14.11
CA THR A 44 24.45 -5.22 -15.52
C THR A 44 22.99 -4.78 -15.62
N ALA A 45 22.73 -3.68 -16.31
CA ALA A 45 21.38 -3.25 -16.65
C ALA A 45 20.72 -4.33 -17.52
N ALA A 46 19.52 -4.74 -17.15
CA ALA A 46 18.80 -5.84 -17.73
C ALA A 46 17.36 -5.44 -18.01
N LEU A 47 16.90 -5.77 -19.22
CA LEU A 47 15.50 -5.62 -19.58
C LEU A 47 14.69 -6.75 -18.92
N ILE A 48 13.64 -6.38 -18.20
CA ILE A 48 12.63 -7.30 -17.70
C ILE A 48 11.24 -6.84 -18.15
N THR A 49 10.30 -7.78 -18.23
CA THR A 49 8.90 -7.47 -18.52
C THR A 49 8.07 -7.65 -17.25
N ILE A 50 7.27 -6.65 -16.92
CA ILE A 50 6.27 -6.74 -15.85
C ILE A 50 4.90 -6.80 -16.48
N ARG A 51 4.09 -7.79 -16.09
CA ARG A 51 2.67 -7.91 -16.43
C ARG A 51 1.83 -7.80 -15.16
N VAL A 52 0.77 -7.02 -15.22
CA VAL A 52 -0.11 -6.75 -14.08
C VAL A 52 -1.54 -7.04 -14.48
N ASP A 53 -2.17 -7.93 -13.73
CA ASP A 53 -3.61 -8.12 -13.69
C ASP A 53 -4.19 -7.12 -12.67
N ALA A 54 -4.80 -6.05 -13.19
CA ALA A 54 -5.42 -4.99 -12.40
C ALA A 54 -6.92 -5.26 -12.28
N PRO A 55 -7.57 -4.89 -11.17
CA PRO A 55 -8.97 -5.21 -10.98
C PRO A 55 -9.84 -4.47 -12.00
N ASN A 56 -10.95 -5.07 -12.41
CA ASN A 56 -11.91 -4.47 -13.36
C ASN A 56 -12.50 -3.13 -12.88
N SER A 57 -12.37 -2.83 -11.59
CA SER A 57 -12.75 -1.57 -10.97
C SER A 57 -11.76 -0.43 -11.23
N THR A 58 -10.60 -0.70 -11.86
CA THR A 58 -9.68 0.35 -12.33
C THR A 58 -10.42 1.31 -13.26
N PRO A 59 -10.55 2.60 -12.92
CA PRO A 59 -11.39 3.53 -13.69
C PRO A 59 -11.01 3.60 -15.16
N ALA A 60 -12.01 3.63 -16.04
CA ALA A 60 -11.79 3.73 -17.48
C ALA A 60 -11.05 5.04 -17.83
N GLY A 61 -9.87 4.93 -18.42
CA GLY A 61 -9.01 6.06 -18.78
C GLY A 61 -7.87 6.33 -17.79
N ASP A 62 -7.89 5.70 -16.61
CA ASP A 62 -6.73 5.72 -15.72
C ASP A 62 -5.63 4.80 -16.26
N VAL A 63 -4.40 5.08 -15.84
CA VAL A 63 -3.21 4.34 -16.28
C VAL A 63 -2.53 3.75 -15.07
N VAL A 64 -2.20 2.45 -15.12
CA VAL A 64 -1.43 1.79 -14.08
C VAL A 64 0.04 2.21 -14.19
N HIS A 65 0.66 2.50 -13.05
CA HIS A 65 2.05 2.89 -12.93
C HIS A 65 2.76 1.99 -11.93
N ILE A 66 4.06 1.78 -12.16
CA ILE A 66 4.95 1.19 -11.16
C ILE A 66 5.85 2.26 -10.55
N ALA A 67 5.88 2.32 -9.22
CA ALA A 67 6.71 3.24 -8.47
C ALA A 67 7.58 2.49 -7.47
N GLY A 68 8.89 2.48 -7.69
CA GLY A 68 9.89 1.93 -6.75
C GLY A 68 11.13 2.78 -6.54
N ASP A 69 12.08 2.23 -5.79
CA ASP A 69 13.39 2.84 -5.51
C ASP A 69 14.16 3.25 -6.78
N PHE A 70 14.06 2.47 -7.85
CA PHE A 70 14.74 2.67 -9.13
C PHE A 70 14.39 3.97 -9.88
N GLN A 71 13.34 4.69 -9.46
CA GLN A 71 12.94 5.97 -10.04
C GLN A 71 12.66 7.07 -9.00
N GLY A 72 12.79 6.78 -7.70
CA GLY A 72 12.56 7.74 -6.61
C GLY A 72 11.11 7.84 -6.13
N TRP A 73 10.34 6.75 -6.16
CA TRP A 73 8.97 6.68 -5.64
C TRP A 73 7.98 7.74 -6.19
N ASN A 74 8.08 8.07 -7.49
CA ASN A 74 7.08 8.87 -8.20
C ASN A 74 5.89 7.99 -8.66
N PRO A 75 4.68 8.13 -8.09
CA PRO A 75 3.52 7.29 -8.40
C PRO A 75 2.90 7.57 -9.77
N ALA A 76 3.23 8.69 -10.41
CA ALA A 76 2.63 9.13 -11.67
C ALA A 76 3.69 9.30 -12.77
N SER A 77 4.81 8.58 -12.67
CA SER A 77 5.93 8.74 -13.60
C SER A 77 5.53 8.29 -15.02
N PRO A 78 5.48 9.19 -16.03
CA PRO A 78 5.07 8.80 -17.38
C PRO A 78 6.00 7.77 -18.03
N ALA A 79 7.26 7.74 -17.62
CA ALA A 79 8.24 6.75 -18.08
C ALA A 79 8.01 5.34 -17.49
N HIS A 80 7.15 5.23 -16.47
CA HIS A 80 6.81 3.98 -15.78
C HIS A 80 5.31 3.70 -15.80
N ALA A 81 4.60 4.29 -16.76
CA ALA A 81 3.23 3.98 -17.10
C ALA A 81 3.18 2.66 -17.86
N LEU A 82 2.35 1.73 -17.39
CA LEU A 82 2.12 0.45 -18.04
C LEU A 82 1.15 0.65 -19.21
N VAL A 83 1.30 -0.20 -20.23
CA VAL A 83 0.43 -0.23 -21.41
C VAL A 83 -0.61 -1.32 -21.23
N HIS A 84 -1.89 -0.94 -21.30
CA HIS A 84 -3.00 -1.89 -21.31
C HIS A 84 -3.03 -2.66 -22.64
N GLN A 85 -2.98 -3.98 -22.55
CA GLN A 85 -2.90 -4.89 -23.70
C GLN A 85 -4.30 -5.45 -24.06
N PRO A 86 -4.49 -5.97 -25.28
CA PRO A 86 -5.76 -6.57 -25.71
C PRO A 86 -6.20 -7.81 -24.91
N ASP A 87 -5.29 -8.45 -24.21
CA ASP A 87 -5.55 -9.61 -23.33
C ASP A 87 -6.03 -9.20 -21.92
N GLY A 88 -6.14 -7.90 -21.64
CA GLY A 88 -6.57 -7.34 -20.37
C GLY A 88 -5.44 -7.08 -19.37
N LEU A 89 -4.20 -7.47 -19.68
CA LEU A 89 -3.06 -7.24 -18.80
C LEU A 89 -2.40 -5.87 -19.07
N TRP A 90 -1.85 -5.28 -18.02
CA TRP A 90 -1.01 -4.09 -18.10
C TRP A 90 0.45 -4.51 -18.19
N THR A 91 1.21 -4.01 -19.18
CA THR A 91 2.60 -4.44 -19.42
C THR A 91 3.57 -3.28 -19.49
N ILE A 92 4.77 -3.45 -18.95
CA ILE A 92 5.90 -2.54 -19.12
C ILE A 92 7.22 -3.32 -19.19
N ASP A 93 8.14 -2.86 -20.04
CA ASP A 93 9.53 -3.30 -20.02
C ASP A 93 10.39 -2.30 -19.22
N LEU A 94 11.14 -2.80 -18.24
CA LEU A 94 11.99 -2.00 -17.36
C LEU A 94 13.45 -2.39 -17.52
N ASN A 95 14.33 -1.39 -17.60
CA ASN A 95 15.77 -1.58 -17.48
C ASN A 95 16.17 -1.46 -16.00
N LEU A 96 16.38 -2.60 -15.35
CA LEU A 96 16.79 -2.69 -13.95
C LEU A 96 18.12 -3.44 -13.82
N THR A 97 18.83 -3.20 -12.73
CA THR A 97 20.09 -3.90 -12.47
C THR A 97 19.81 -5.35 -12.05
N ALA A 98 20.23 -6.32 -12.87
CA ALA A 98 20.02 -7.73 -12.56
C ALA A 98 20.71 -8.13 -11.24
N GLY A 99 20.04 -8.94 -10.43
CA GLY A 99 20.53 -9.41 -9.14
C GLY A 99 20.44 -8.40 -7.99
N GLN A 100 20.09 -7.14 -8.24
CA GLN A 100 19.86 -6.14 -7.19
C GLN A 100 18.37 -6.10 -6.83
N PRO A 101 18.00 -6.40 -5.56
CA PRO A 101 16.60 -6.34 -5.16
C PRO A 101 16.07 -4.91 -5.23
N ILE A 102 14.88 -4.76 -5.79
CA ILE A 102 14.14 -3.51 -5.81
C ILE A 102 12.90 -3.61 -4.93
N GLN A 103 12.47 -2.47 -4.39
CA GLN A 103 11.17 -2.29 -3.76
C GLN A 103 10.27 -1.40 -4.60
N PHE A 104 8.99 -1.75 -4.69
CA PHE A 104 8.02 -1.01 -5.49
C PHE A 104 6.59 -1.19 -5.03
N LYS A 105 5.70 -0.37 -5.58
CA LYS A 105 4.24 -0.49 -5.52
C LYS A 105 3.61 -0.14 -6.87
N PHE A 106 2.40 -0.63 -7.08
CA PHE A 106 1.52 -0.19 -8.17
C PHE A 106 0.58 0.92 -7.70
N THR A 107 0.32 1.87 -8.60
CA THR A 107 -0.71 2.89 -8.42
C THR A 107 -1.42 3.13 -9.74
N HIS A 108 -2.54 3.84 -9.72
CA HIS A 108 -3.10 4.44 -10.94
C HIS A 108 -2.98 5.98 -10.95
N GLY A 109 -1.78 6.48 -10.60
CA GLY A 109 -1.38 7.87 -10.80
C GLY A 109 -1.26 8.71 -9.51
N SER A 110 -1.47 8.15 -8.33
CA SER A 110 -1.17 8.84 -7.06
C SER A 110 -1.05 7.87 -5.88
N TRP A 111 -0.50 8.34 -4.77
CA TRP A 111 -0.44 7.54 -3.53
C TRP A 111 -1.79 7.36 -2.84
N THR A 112 -2.77 8.22 -3.12
CA THR A 112 -4.16 7.99 -2.67
C THR A 112 -4.86 6.91 -3.49
N ARG A 113 -4.19 6.39 -4.53
CA ARG A 113 -4.63 5.47 -5.57
C ARG A 113 -3.70 4.24 -5.67
N VAL A 114 -3.10 3.89 -4.53
CA VAL A 114 -2.13 2.80 -4.40
C VAL A 114 -2.83 1.46 -4.22
N GLU A 115 -2.18 0.40 -4.66
CA GLU A 115 -2.65 -0.96 -4.42
C GLU A 115 -2.86 -1.28 -2.92
N LYS A 116 -3.85 -2.14 -2.68
CA LYS A 116 -4.23 -2.66 -1.36
C LYS A 116 -4.43 -4.18 -1.45
N ASP A 117 -4.56 -4.82 -0.29
CA ASP A 117 -5.04 -6.21 -0.26
C ASP A 117 -6.53 -6.30 -0.62
N ALA A 118 -7.05 -7.53 -0.77
CA ALA A 118 -8.44 -7.76 -1.12
C ALA A 118 -9.45 -7.18 -0.11
N ALA A 119 -9.01 -6.82 1.09
CA ALA A 119 -9.84 -6.21 2.13
C ALA A 119 -9.65 -4.69 2.22
N GLY A 120 -8.97 -4.07 1.24
CA GLY A 120 -8.70 -2.63 1.21
C GLY A 120 -7.61 -2.18 2.19
N LEU A 121 -6.89 -3.10 2.84
CA LEU A 121 -5.87 -2.77 3.83
C LEU A 121 -4.50 -2.52 3.17
N GLU A 122 -3.67 -1.76 3.88
CA GLU A 122 -2.31 -1.46 3.45
C GLU A 122 -1.45 -2.72 3.38
N ILE A 123 -0.79 -2.92 2.24
CA ILE A 123 0.19 -3.98 2.05
C ILE A 123 1.62 -3.44 2.14
N PRO A 124 2.62 -4.26 2.53
CA PRO A 124 4.03 -3.89 2.42
C PRO A 124 4.46 -3.58 0.98
N ASN A 125 5.59 -2.90 0.82
CA ASN A 125 6.23 -2.74 -0.49
C ASN A 125 6.54 -4.12 -1.09
N ARG A 126 6.25 -4.29 -2.38
CA ARG A 126 6.65 -5.49 -3.13
C ARG A 126 8.16 -5.49 -3.28
N THR A 127 8.76 -6.67 -3.28
CA THR A 127 10.21 -6.86 -3.51
C THR A 127 10.41 -7.76 -4.72
N LEU A 128 11.35 -7.42 -5.59
CA LEU A 128 11.73 -8.22 -6.75
C LEU A 128 13.25 -8.19 -6.94
N THR A 129 13.86 -9.34 -7.20
CA THR A 129 15.25 -9.43 -7.69
C THR A 129 15.23 -9.69 -9.20
N PRO A 130 15.56 -8.68 -10.04
CA PRO A 130 15.46 -8.79 -11.49
C PRO A 130 16.44 -9.82 -12.05
N VAL A 131 15.97 -10.60 -13.03
CA VAL A 131 16.77 -11.52 -13.83
C VAL A 131 16.58 -11.15 -15.30
N ALA A 132 17.67 -11.04 -16.05
CA ALA A 132 17.64 -10.55 -17.43
C ALA A 132 16.70 -11.38 -18.33
N GLY A 133 15.84 -10.69 -19.08
CA GLY A 133 14.89 -11.29 -20.01
C GLY A 133 13.71 -12.00 -19.34
N GLN A 134 13.58 -11.95 -18.02
CA GLN A 134 12.45 -12.57 -17.32
C GLN A 134 11.19 -11.71 -17.40
N THR A 135 10.06 -12.40 -17.39
CA THR A 135 8.74 -11.81 -17.23
C THR A 135 8.21 -12.11 -15.83
N TYR A 136 7.66 -11.10 -15.17
CA TYR A 136 7.07 -11.21 -13.84
C TYR A 136 5.61 -10.81 -13.86
N ASP A 137 4.77 -11.69 -13.32
CA ASP A 137 3.33 -11.49 -13.21
C ASP A 137 2.95 -11.01 -11.81
N PHE A 138 2.10 -9.99 -11.75
CA PHE A 138 1.53 -9.49 -10.52
C PHE A 138 0.02 -9.32 -10.65
N THR A 139 -0.68 -9.45 -9.52
CA THR A 139 -2.10 -9.10 -9.41
C THR A 139 -2.24 -7.97 -8.40
N VAL A 140 -2.98 -6.93 -8.77
CA VAL A 140 -3.47 -5.90 -7.84
C VAL A 140 -4.88 -6.30 -7.42
N ALA A 141 -5.13 -6.44 -6.12
CA ALA A 141 -6.43 -6.88 -5.64
C ALA A 141 -7.48 -5.75 -5.66
N THR A 142 -7.11 -4.57 -5.13
CA THR A 142 -7.95 -3.36 -5.17
C THR A 142 -7.08 -2.10 -5.04
N TRP A 143 -7.68 -0.93 -5.25
CA TRP A 143 -7.04 0.38 -5.16
C TRP A 143 -7.53 1.15 -3.93
N ALA A 144 -6.70 2.06 -3.41
CA ALA A 144 -6.99 2.81 -2.20
C ALA A 144 -8.12 3.86 -2.31
N ASP A 145 -8.43 4.33 -3.52
CA ASP A 145 -9.52 5.30 -3.75
C ASP A 145 -10.83 4.64 -4.18
N LEU A 146 -10.78 3.36 -4.50
CA LEU A 146 -11.94 2.50 -4.53
C LEU A 146 -12.20 2.12 -3.08
N GLY A 147 -13.23 2.72 -2.50
CA GLY A 147 -13.71 2.29 -1.18
C GLY A 147 -13.93 0.79 -1.17
N THR A 148 -13.99 0.22 0.03
CA THR A 148 -14.49 -1.15 0.27
C THR A 148 -15.83 -1.40 -0.44
N LEU A 149 -16.61 -0.33 -0.65
CA LEU A 149 -17.87 -0.27 -1.38
C LEU A 149 -17.82 -0.86 -2.79
N THR A 150 -18.42 -2.05 -2.91
CA THR A 150 -18.67 -2.71 -4.18
C THR A 150 -19.89 -2.15 -4.94
N GLY A 151 -20.67 -1.22 -4.35
CA GLY A 151 -21.91 -0.67 -4.93
C GLY A 151 -22.17 0.82 -4.61
N ASP A 152 -23.33 1.35 -5.01
CA ASP A 152 -23.70 2.76 -4.81
C ASP A 152 -24.29 2.98 -3.42
N VAL A 153 -23.69 3.87 -2.61
CA VAL A 153 -24.29 4.28 -1.32
C VAL A 153 -24.95 5.65 -1.45
N GLU A 154 -26.28 5.66 -1.42
CA GLU A 154 -27.07 6.88 -1.38
C GLU A 154 -27.35 7.31 0.06
N THR A 155 -27.19 8.61 0.34
CA THR A 155 -27.45 9.18 1.67
C THR A 155 -28.72 10.02 1.64
N PHE A 156 -29.68 9.66 2.50
CA PHE A 156 -30.93 10.38 2.69
C PHE A 156 -30.99 10.99 4.08
N SER A 157 -31.23 12.29 4.14
CA SER A 157 -31.53 13.00 5.40
C SER A 157 -32.93 13.58 5.30
N HIS A 158 -33.86 13.04 6.08
CA HIS A 158 -35.24 13.52 6.15
C HIS A 158 -35.51 14.09 7.55
N ALA A 159 -35.66 15.40 7.66
CA ALA A 159 -35.76 16.10 8.95
C ALA A 159 -36.86 15.54 9.89
N PRO A 160 -38.06 15.15 9.40
CA PRO A 160 -39.07 14.48 10.23
C PRO A 160 -38.69 13.07 10.71
N PHE A 161 -37.78 12.37 10.02
CA PHE A 161 -37.41 11.00 10.36
C PHE A 161 -36.41 10.99 11.51
N ARG A 162 -36.85 10.52 12.69
CA ARG A 162 -36.01 10.30 13.89
C ARG A 162 -35.15 11.53 14.29
N GLY A 163 -35.64 12.75 14.03
CA GLY A 163 -34.93 13.98 14.34
C GLY A 163 -33.82 14.35 13.35
N GLY A 164 -34.01 14.05 12.06
CA GLY A 164 -33.04 14.35 11.01
C GLY A 164 -31.88 13.35 10.93
N ARG A 165 -32.08 12.12 11.41
CA ARG A 165 -31.05 11.09 11.30
C ARG A 165 -30.82 10.71 9.84
N THR A 166 -29.55 10.59 9.51
CA THR A 166 -29.08 10.11 8.21
C THR A 166 -29.41 8.63 8.03
N VAL A 167 -29.99 8.29 6.88
CA VAL A 167 -30.16 6.93 6.39
C VAL A 167 -29.22 6.74 5.20
N ARG A 168 -28.46 5.66 5.20
CA ARG A 168 -27.63 5.25 4.06
C ARG A 168 -28.27 4.02 3.43
N VAL A 169 -28.33 4.00 2.10
CA VAL A 169 -28.88 2.89 1.32
C VAL A 169 -27.78 2.41 0.38
N TYR A 170 -27.35 1.17 0.57
CA TYR A 170 -26.50 0.47 -0.40
C TYR A 170 -27.36 -0.08 -1.53
N LEU A 171 -26.96 0.19 -2.76
CA LEU A 171 -27.55 -0.36 -3.97
C LEU A 171 -26.48 -1.21 -4.68
N PRO A 172 -26.78 -2.47 -5.02
CA PRO A 172 -25.82 -3.33 -5.70
C PRO A 172 -25.46 -2.77 -7.10
N PRO A 173 -24.30 -3.14 -7.66
CA PRO A 173 -23.90 -2.78 -9.01
C PRO A 173 -25.00 -2.97 -10.06
N GLY A 174 -25.22 -1.95 -10.89
CA GLY A 174 -26.20 -2.00 -11.99
C GLY A 174 -27.66 -1.88 -11.55
N TYR A 175 -27.96 -1.66 -10.26
CA TYR A 175 -29.33 -1.51 -9.74
C TYR A 175 -30.17 -0.50 -10.53
N ARG A 176 -29.60 0.66 -10.89
CA ARG A 176 -30.34 1.73 -11.60
C ARG A 176 -30.72 1.38 -13.04
N THR A 177 -30.04 0.43 -13.65
CA THR A 177 -30.27 -0.01 -15.03
C THR A 177 -31.04 -1.33 -15.11
N SER A 178 -31.20 -2.03 -13.98
CA SER A 178 -31.94 -3.28 -13.90
C SER A 178 -33.43 -3.06 -13.62
N THR A 179 -34.26 -4.00 -14.05
CA THR A 179 -35.67 -4.10 -13.65
C THR A 179 -35.90 -5.09 -12.51
N ASP A 180 -34.84 -5.74 -12.03
CA ASP A 180 -34.89 -6.76 -10.99
C ASP A 180 -35.36 -6.19 -9.65
N ARG A 181 -35.77 -7.09 -8.75
CA ARG A 181 -36.20 -6.75 -7.39
C ARG A 181 -35.26 -7.41 -6.41
N TYR A 182 -34.73 -6.61 -5.50
CA TYR A 182 -33.75 -7.06 -4.51
C TYR A 182 -34.39 -7.13 -3.12
N PRO A 183 -34.03 -8.12 -2.29
CA PRO A 183 -34.46 -8.16 -0.89
C PRO A 183 -33.90 -6.94 -0.14
N VAL A 184 -34.67 -6.43 0.82
CA VAL A 184 -34.26 -5.26 1.64
C VAL A 184 -33.80 -5.75 3.01
N LEU A 185 -32.55 -5.46 3.35
CA LEU A 185 -31.97 -5.71 4.66
C LEU A 185 -31.85 -4.39 5.42
N TYR A 186 -32.51 -4.29 6.58
CA TYR A 186 -32.41 -3.13 7.46
C TYR A 186 -31.34 -3.39 8.51
N LEU A 187 -30.31 -2.54 8.52
CA LEU A 187 -29.22 -2.58 9.48
C LEU A 187 -29.21 -1.29 10.29
N HIS A 188 -28.99 -1.42 11.59
CA HIS A 188 -28.82 -0.28 12.49
C HIS A 188 -27.33 0.03 12.64
N ASP A 189 -26.99 1.28 12.97
CA ASP A 189 -25.61 1.81 13.07
C ASP A 189 -24.91 2.15 11.73
N GLY A 190 -25.63 2.84 10.84
CA GLY A 190 -25.21 3.26 9.48
C GLY A 190 -23.84 3.92 9.32
N GLN A 191 -23.29 4.48 10.40
CA GLN A 191 -21.96 5.13 10.40
C GLN A 191 -20.82 4.11 10.28
N ASN A 192 -20.99 2.90 10.81
CA ASN A 192 -19.96 1.85 10.83
C ASN A 192 -20.14 0.80 9.71
N LEU A 193 -21.19 0.92 8.90
CA LEU A 193 -21.65 -0.15 8.02
C LEU A 193 -20.98 -0.20 6.64
N PHE A 194 -20.46 0.93 6.14
CA PHE A 194 -20.19 1.11 4.69
C PHE A 194 -18.92 1.90 4.34
N ASP A 195 -18.26 2.56 5.31
CA ASP A 195 -17.07 3.38 5.00
C ASP A 195 -16.17 3.51 6.23
N VAL A 196 -14.93 3.01 6.11
CA VAL A 196 -13.86 3.15 7.11
C VAL A 196 -13.70 4.60 7.59
N ARG A 197 -13.82 5.60 6.70
CA ARG A 197 -13.64 7.02 7.03
C ARG A 197 -14.74 7.60 7.91
N THR A 198 -15.89 6.94 8.02
CA THR A 198 -16.99 7.36 8.90
C THR A 198 -17.20 6.44 10.09
N SER A 199 -16.42 5.36 10.19
CA SER A 199 -16.49 4.40 11.29
C SER A 199 -15.76 4.90 12.54
N PHE A 200 -16.39 4.74 13.70
CA PHE A 200 -15.79 5.11 14.99
C PHE A 200 -14.85 4.01 15.54
N ALA A 201 -15.02 2.76 15.08
CA ALA A 201 -14.27 1.60 15.58
C ALA A 201 -14.08 0.47 14.53
N GLY A 202 -13.97 0.83 13.24
CA GLY A 202 -13.83 -0.14 12.14
C GLY A 202 -15.14 -0.42 11.40
N GLU A 203 -15.00 -0.83 10.15
CA GLU A 203 -16.11 -1.11 9.22
C GLU A 203 -16.57 -2.58 9.29
N TRP A 204 -17.87 -2.80 9.10
CA TRP A 204 -18.52 -4.11 9.23
C TRP A 204 -18.65 -4.90 7.91
N ARG A 205 -18.18 -4.35 6.78
CA ARG A 205 -18.07 -5.00 5.47
C ARG A 205 -19.38 -5.60 4.94
N VAL A 206 -20.46 -4.81 5.00
CA VAL A 206 -21.80 -5.30 4.64
C VAL A 206 -21.98 -5.36 3.13
N ASP A 207 -21.40 -4.40 2.42
CA ASP A 207 -21.33 -4.33 0.97
C ASP A 207 -20.70 -5.59 0.37
N GLU A 208 -19.61 -6.09 0.94
CA GLU A 208 -18.96 -7.33 0.46
C GLU A 208 -19.73 -8.61 0.83
N THR A 209 -20.62 -8.56 1.82
CA THR A 209 -21.48 -9.70 2.20
C THR A 209 -22.76 -9.77 1.36
N CYS A 210 -23.22 -8.63 0.83
CA CYS A 210 -24.47 -8.55 0.06
C CYS A 210 -24.29 -8.88 -1.44
N ASP A 211 -23.05 -8.97 -1.92
CA ASP A 211 -22.68 -9.31 -3.30
C ASP A 211 -22.34 -10.81 -3.51
N LEU A 212 -22.48 -11.65 -2.48
CA LEU A 212 -22.38 -13.12 -2.53
C LEU A 212 -23.75 -13.78 -2.75
#